data_AF-A0A915A8W3-F1
#
_entry.id   AF-A0A915A8W3-F1
#
_cell.length_a   1.000
_cell.length_b   1.000
_cell.length_c   1.000
_cell.angle_alpha   90.00
_cell.angle_beta   90.00
_cell.angle_gamma   90.00
#
_symmetry.space_group_name_H-M   'P 1'
#
loop_
_entity.id
_entity.type
_entity.pdbx_description
1 polymer ?
#
loop_
_entity_poly.entity_id
_entity_poly.type
_entity_poly.pdbx_seq_one_letter_code
_entity_poly.pdbx_strand_id
1 'polypeptide(L)'
;RLCQPVVLLQSLVVSHEVLSLLGASSAYVGMSETSNDFTHRLSGIVRDGFLAMGLALGQDLKLFDALAEVSSEENPATAKQVAEKSSMKERYIKEWLCLMACNDIIEVDQAGERFWIRKERVAEITGPDMNPMFVFQQHLPMIGKVYPALAEVMKIDGPLGLNNDVFGNFHERMASFSEARHKKHLISDYLPLTGMKEKLEKGGIHVLDVGCGRGVQTAEFAKHFPKSYFTGIDISLDAVAGANKRRDEANEGLENLSFVRMNAQDLKHEWTGKFDWITMFDACHDQTRPDLSLKEVYRVLKPGGLFSMVEVDGTGNVYKDKETDYSKFIYGISLFHCLPVGSDGEGAFALGAAWGRDRALKLLRDSGFTKVEVVATPFFWSNVLYMCYKEQNKE
;
A
#
# COMPACT_ATOMS: atom_id res chain seq x y z
N ARG A 1 -2.16 -29.60 -29.00
CA ARG A 1 -3.22 -29.66 -27.96
C ARG A 1 -4.32 -28.73 -28.43
N LEU A 2 -5.34 -29.30 -29.09
CA LEU A 2 -6.44 -28.56 -29.71
C LEU A 2 -7.40 -28.02 -28.65
N CYS A 3 -7.99 -26.86 -28.96
CA CYS A 3 -8.69 -25.94 -28.08
C CYS A 3 -9.96 -26.49 -27.41
N GLN A 4 -10.11 -26.16 -26.13
CA GLN A 4 -11.37 -25.72 -25.53
C GLN A 4 -11.02 -24.50 -24.66
N PRO A 5 -11.40 -23.27 -25.07
CA PRO A 5 -12.70 -22.71 -24.69
C PRO A 5 -13.22 -21.67 -25.71
N VAL A 6 -14.03 -22.07 -26.70
CA VAL A 6 -14.68 -21.09 -27.62
C VAL A 6 -16.21 -21.10 -27.48
N VAL A 7 -16.77 -22.09 -26.80
CA VAL A 7 -18.23 -22.27 -26.71
C VAL A 7 -18.90 -21.22 -25.82
N LEU A 8 -18.19 -20.62 -24.84
CA LEU A 8 -18.80 -19.63 -23.93
C LEU A 8 -18.91 -18.21 -24.51
N LEU A 9 -18.02 -17.83 -25.43
CA LEU A 9 -17.99 -16.46 -25.99
C LEU A 9 -19.05 -16.26 -27.09
N GLN A 10 -19.40 -17.30 -27.85
CA GLN A 10 -20.42 -17.19 -28.90
C GLN A 10 -21.82 -16.91 -28.34
N SER A 11 -22.13 -17.38 -27.13
CA SER A 11 -23.42 -17.09 -26.46
C SER A 11 -23.57 -15.64 -25.97
N LEU A 12 -22.47 -14.91 -25.75
CA LEU A 12 -22.50 -13.51 -25.29
C LEU A 12 -22.67 -12.50 -26.44
N VAL A 13 -22.32 -12.86 -27.67
CA VAL A 13 -22.43 -11.96 -28.84
C VAL A 13 -23.86 -11.94 -29.39
N VAL A 14 -24.59 -13.06 -29.31
CA VAL A 14 -25.95 -13.18 -29.86
C VAL A 14 -26.98 -12.35 -29.08
N SER A 15 -26.73 -12.02 -27.80
CA SER A 15 -27.65 -11.19 -27.01
C SER A 15 -27.58 -9.70 -27.38
N HIS A 16 -26.49 -9.21 -27.96
CA HIS A 16 -26.31 -7.79 -28.28
C HIS A 16 -26.99 -7.38 -29.61
N GLU A 17 -27.10 -8.29 -30.59
CA GLU A 17 -27.84 -8.05 -31.84
C GLU A 17 -29.36 -8.03 -31.66
N VAL A 18 -29.88 -8.65 -30.59
CA VAL A 18 -31.33 -8.63 -30.29
C VAL A 18 -31.75 -7.31 -29.63
N LEU A 19 -30.84 -6.62 -28.93
CA LEU A 19 -31.13 -5.37 -28.24
C LEU A 19 -31.09 -4.12 -29.14
N SER A 20 -30.37 -4.16 -30.28
CA SER A 20 -30.32 -3.04 -31.24
C SER A 20 -31.58 -2.91 -32.11
N LEU A 21 -32.47 -3.92 -32.10
CA LEU A 21 -33.71 -3.95 -32.88
C LEU A 21 -34.92 -3.28 -32.18
N LEU A 22 -34.80 -2.91 -30.90
CA LEU A 22 -35.87 -2.25 -30.14
C LEU A 22 -35.52 -0.78 -29.91
N GLY A 23 -35.72 0.03 -30.95
CA GLY A 23 -35.52 1.48 -30.88
C GLY A 23 -36.38 2.14 -29.80
N ALA A 24 -35.74 2.77 -28.81
CA ALA A 24 -36.35 3.74 -27.93
C ALA A 24 -35.36 4.89 -27.66
N SER A 25 -35.62 6.03 -28.29
CA SER A 25 -34.90 7.28 -28.08
C SER A 25 -35.59 8.13 -27.01
N SER A 26 -34.74 8.77 -26.18
CA SER A 26 -34.97 10.02 -25.47
C SER A 26 -36.04 10.05 -24.36
N ALA A 27 -35.55 10.05 -23.12
CA ALA A 27 -35.72 11.13 -22.13
C ALA A 27 -35.68 10.52 -20.71
N TYR A 28 -34.63 10.78 -19.93
CA TYR A 28 -34.64 10.42 -18.51
C TYR A 28 -34.06 11.55 -17.66
N VAL A 29 -34.99 12.39 -17.20
CA VAL A 29 -34.87 13.17 -15.98
C VAL A 29 -35.22 12.22 -14.82
N GLY A 30 -34.27 12.02 -13.91
CA GLY A 30 -34.45 11.52 -12.54
C GLY A 30 -35.28 10.25 -12.34
N MET A 31 -34.64 9.07 -12.36
CA MET A 31 -35.22 7.84 -11.80
C MET A 31 -34.17 6.99 -11.09
N SER A 32 -34.61 6.35 -9.99
CA SER A 32 -33.97 5.36 -9.13
C SER A 32 -32.99 4.40 -9.84
N GLU A 33 -31.89 4.00 -9.18
CA GLU A 33 -30.98 2.92 -9.64
C GLU A 33 -31.81 1.76 -10.18
N THR A 34 -31.89 1.64 -11.51
CA THR A 34 -32.65 0.57 -12.15
C THR A 34 -31.74 -0.63 -12.34
N SER A 35 -32.32 -1.83 -12.49
CA SER A 35 -31.56 -3.09 -12.73
C SER A 35 -30.52 -2.99 -13.86
N ASN A 36 -30.64 -2.03 -14.77
CA ASN A 36 -29.70 -1.80 -15.86
C ASN A 36 -28.39 -1.16 -15.36
N ASP A 37 -28.45 -0.22 -14.43
CA ASP A 37 -27.26 0.51 -13.92
C ASP A 37 -26.34 -0.42 -13.13
N PHE A 38 -26.92 -1.32 -12.35
CA PHE A 38 -26.15 -2.31 -11.61
C PHE A 38 -25.46 -3.32 -12.53
N THR A 39 -26.13 -3.80 -13.58
CA THR A 39 -25.51 -4.70 -14.58
C THR A 39 -24.37 -4.00 -15.34
N HIS A 40 -24.54 -2.73 -15.70
CA HIS A 40 -23.47 -1.92 -16.29
C HIS A 40 -22.27 -1.78 -15.34
N ARG A 41 -22.52 -1.54 -14.05
CA ARG A 41 -21.46 -1.50 -13.03
C ARG A 41 -20.72 -2.82 -12.89
N LEU A 42 -21.43 -3.96 -12.82
CA LEU A 42 -20.79 -5.29 -12.74
C LEU A 42 -19.89 -5.56 -13.94
N SER A 43 -20.35 -5.19 -15.14
CA SER A 43 -19.56 -5.32 -16.37
C SER A 43 -18.33 -4.43 -16.35
N GLY A 44 -18.46 -3.19 -15.84
CA GLY A 44 -17.35 -2.28 -15.62
C GLY A 44 -16.28 -2.86 -14.69
N ILE A 45 -16.68 -3.44 -13.56
CA ILE A 45 -15.74 -4.06 -12.59
C ILE A 45 -14.91 -5.18 -13.25
N VAL A 46 -15.52 -6.00 -14.10
CA VAL A 46 -14.78 -7.06 -14.81
C VAL A 46 -13.72 -6.47 -15.74
N ARG A 47 -14.07 -5.44 -16.53
CA ARG A 47 -13.13 -4.75 -17.41
C ARG A 47 -11.99 -4.11 -16.62
N ASP A 48 -12.32 -3.37 -15.57
CA ASP A 48 -11.35 -2.66 -14.74
C ASP A 48 -10.43 -3.65 -14.00
N GLY A 49 -10.93 -4.83 -13.62
CA GLY A 49 -10.12 -5.91 -13.07
C GLY A 49 -9.07 -6.46 -14.04
N PHE A 50 -9.43 -6.68 -15.32
CA PHE A 50 -8.45 -7.08 -16.35
C PHE A 50 -7.45 -5.96 -16.63
N LEU A 51 -7.91 -4.71 -16.68
CA LEU A 51 -7.03 -3.55 -16.83
C LEU A 51 -6.00 -3.50 -15.70
N ALA A 52 -6.44 -3.62 -14.44
CA ALA A 52 -5.58 -3.58 -13.27
C ALA A 52 -4.48 -4.65 -13.31
N MET A 53 -4.82 -5.87 -13.76
CA MET A 53 -3.83 -6.93 -13.99
C MET A 53 -2.87 -6.59 -15.15
N GLY A 54 -3.36 -5.96 -16.22
CA GLY A 54 -2.53 -5.47 -17.32
C GLY A 54 -1.56 -4.35 -16.91
N LEU A 55 -1.99 -3.43 -16.04
CA LEU A 55 -1.15 -2.40 -15.45
C LEU A 55 -0.03 -3.02 -14.61
N ALA A 56 -0.39 -3.97 -13.73
CA ALA A 56 0.57 -4.69 -12.90
C ALA A 56 1.62 -5.44 -13.74
N LEU A 57 1.18 -6.14 -14.79
CA LEU A 57 2.07 -6.86 -15.70
C LEU A 57 3.00 -5.90 -16.46
N GLY A 58 2.48 -4.76 -16.92
CA GLY A 58 3.26 -3.73 -17.59
C GLY A 58 4.38 -3.16 -16.71
N GLN A 59 4.11 -2.97 -15.41
CA GLN A 59 5.12 -2.55 -14.43
C GLN A 59 6.17 -3.63 -14.19
N ASP A 60 5.75 -4.87 -13.92
CA ASP A 60 6.66 -5.99 -13.65
C ASP A 60 7.63 -6.25 -14.82
N LEU A 61 7.18 -6.00 -16.05
CA LEU A 61 7.96 -6.17 -17.28
C LEU A 61 8.60 -4.87 -17.80
N LYS A 62 8.45 -3.75 -17.09
CA LYS A 62 8.96 -2.42 -17.48
C LYS A 62 8.52 -1.95 -18.88
N LEU A 63 7.29 -2.29 -19.27
CA LEU A 63 6.76 -1.98 -20.60
C LEU A 63 6.41 -0.50 -20.76
N PHE A 64 6.00 0.17 -19.68
CA PHE A 64 5.73 1.60 -19.68
C PHE A 64 7.02 2.40 -19.89
N ASP A 65 8.10 2.07 -19.18
CA ASP A 65 9.42 2.67 -19.40
C ASP A 65 9.89 2.42 -20.83
N ALA A 66 9.79 1.18 -21.31
CA ALA A 66 10.18 0.83 -22.68
C ALA A 66 9.41 1.64 -23.73
N LEU A 67 8.10 1.84 -23.56
CA LEU A 67 7.26 2.64 -24.45
C LEU A 67 7.65 4.13 -24.37
N ALA A 68 7.81 4.68 -23.16
CA ALA A 68 8.20 6.08 -22.96
C ALA A 68 9.56 6.41 -23.60
N GLU A 69 10.50 5.46 -23.61
CA GLU A 69 11.82 5.66 -24.20
C GLU A 69 11.83 5.65 -25.74
N VAL A 70 10.87 4.97 -26.37
CA VAL A 70 10.85 4.79 -27.84
C VAL A 70 9.73 5.54 -28.55
N SER A 71 8.84 6.22 -27.80
CA SER A 71 7.68 6.94 -28.34
C SER A 71 7.54 8.35 -27.78
N SER A 72 6.93 9.22 -28.58
CA SER A 72 6.34 10.49 -28.14
C SER A 72 5.06 10.76 -28.92
N GLU A 73 4.35 11.83 -28.60
CA GLU A 73 3.16 12.26 -29.37
C GLU A 73 3.52 12.58 -30.83
N GLU A 74 4.68 13.17 -31.07
CA GLU A 74 5.19 13.47 -32.41
C GLU A 74 5.83 12.26 -33.11
N ASN A 75 6.28 11.27 -32.33
CA ASN A 75 6.88 10.04 -32.87
C ASN A 75 6.32 8.77 -32.18
N PRO A 76 5.07 8.37 -32.51
CA PRO A 76 4.48 7.14 -31.98
C PRO A 76 5.23 5.86 -32.38
N ALA A 77 5.35 4.91 -31.44
CA ALA A 77 6.11 3.68 -31.63
C ALA A 77 5.24 2.48 -32.01
N THR A 78 5.77 1.61 -32.86
CA THR A 78 5.16 0.31 -33.17
C THR A 78 5.35 -0.70 -32.05
N ALA A 79 4.49 -1.72 -31.99
CA ALA A 79 4.65 -2.83 -31.04
C ALA A 79 6.01 -3.53 -31.16
N LYS A 80 6.58 -3.60 -32.36
CA LYS A 80 7.92 -4.16 -32.61
C LYS A 80 9.02 -3.37 -31.90
N GLN A 81 8.99 -2.04 -31.98
CA GLN A 81 9.99 -1.18 -31.32
C GLN A 81 9.93 -1.34 -29.80
N VAL A 82 8.74 -1.38 -29.22
CA VAL A 82 8.55 -1.61 -27.77
C VAL A 82 9.01 -3.01 -27.37
N ALA A 83 8.74 -4.02 -28.19
CA ALA A 83 9.17 -5.40 -27.96
C ALA A 83 10.68 -5.57 -28.02
N GLU A 84 11.35 -4.94 -28.99
CA GLU A 84 12.82 -4.92 -29.08
C GLU A 84 13.42 -4.22 -27.86
N LYS A 85 12.86 -3.08 -27.45
CA LYS A 85 13.33 -2.33 -26.27
C LYS A 85 13.17 -3.11 -24.96
N SER A 86 12.06 -3.81 -24.80
CA SER A 86 11.76 -4.60 -23.60
C SER A 86 12.30 -6.04 -23.65
N SER A 87 12.91 -6.47 -24.77
CA SER A 87 13.32 -7.87 -25.00
C SER A 87 12.17 -8.87 -24.86
N MET A 88 10.97 -8.49 -25.33
CA MET A 88 9.74 -9.28 -25.24
C MET A 88 9.24 -9.73 -26.62
N LYS A 89 8.28 -10.65 -26.63
CA LYS A 89 7.66 -11.12 -27.87
C LYS A 89 6.68 -10.09 -28.41
N GLU A 90 6.90 -9.62 -29.64
CA GLU A 90 6.08 -8.60 -30.32
C GLU A 90 4.58 -8.85 -30.22
N ARG A 91 4.12 -10.09 -30.48
CA ARG A 91 2.69 -10.40 -30.44
C ARG A 91 2.06 -10.12 -29.07
N TYR A 92 2.76 -10.43 -27.98
CA TYR A 92 2.25 -10.20 -26.63
C TYR A 92 2.29 -8.71 -26.27
N ILE A 93 3.34 -8.01 -26.71
CA ILE A 93 3.43 -6.55 -26.57
C ILE A 93 2.30 -5.84 -27.31
N LYS A 94 1.99 -6.25 -28.55
CA LYS A 94 0.85 -5.71 -29.29
C LYS A 94 -0.46 -5.89 -28.53
N GLU A 95 -0.72 -7.07 -27.96
CA GLU A 95 -1.94 -7.31 -27.19
C GLU A 95 -2.02 -6.41 -25.95
N TRP A 96 -0.91 -6.31 -25.23
CA TRP A 96 -0.83 -5.47 -24.03
C TRP A 96 -1.03 -3.98 -24.38
N LEU A 97 -0.40 -3.48 -25.45
CA LEU A 97 -0.61 -2.12 -25.93
C LEU A 97 -2.06 -1.86 -26.32
N CYS A 98 -2.72 -2.82 -26.98
CA CYS A 98 -4.15 -2.72 -27.29
C CYS A 98 -5.01 -2.64 -26.02
N LEU A 99 -4.72 -3.45 -24.99
CA LEU A 99 -5.42 -3.38 -23.70
C LEU A 99 -5.26 -2.00 -23.06
N MET A 100 -4.05 -1.45 -23.05
CA MET A 100 -3.78 -0.12 -22.48
C MET A 100 -4.49 0.99 -23.27
N ALA A 101 -4.47 0.93 -24.61
CA ALA A 101 -5.09 1.93 -25.47
C ALA A 101 -6.63 1.90 -25.40
N CYS A 102 -7.24 0.71 -25.36
CA CYS A 102 -8.69 0.57 -25.24
C CYS A 102 -9.24 1.04 -23.88
N ASN A 103 -8.37 1.29 -22.91
CA ASN A 103 -8.72 1.79 -21.57
C ASN A 103 -8.13 3.18 -21.31
N ASP A 104 -7.77 3.92 -22.36
CA ASP A 104 -7.29 5.30 -22.29
C ASP A 104 -6.08 5.53 -21.39
N ILE A 105 -5.27 4.48 -21.14
CA ILE A 105 -4.01 4.60 -20.38
C ILE A 105 -2.92 5.20 -21.28
N ILE A 106 -2.83 4.68 -22.51
CA ILE A 106 -1.95 5.15 -23.57
C ILE A 106 -2.78 5.53 -24.80
N GLU A 107 -2.15 6.19 -25.76
CA GLU A 107 -2.79 6.57 -27.01
C GLU A 107 -2.38 5.64 -28.15
N VAL A 108 -3.18 5.63 -29.20
CA VAL A 108 -2.93 4.88 -30.44
C VAL A 108 -3.31 5.73 -31.65
N ASP A 109 -2.59 5.57 -32.75
CA ASP A 109 -2.90 6.26 -34.00
C ASP A 109 -4.16 5.71 -34.67
N GLN A 110 -4.69 6.44 -35.66
CA GLN A 110 -5.91 6.03 -36.37
C GLN A 110 -5.78 4.67 -37.09
N ALA A 111 -4.56 4.27 -37.44
CA ALA A 111 -4.28 2.98 -38.05
C ALA A 111 -4.31 1.81 -37.05
N GLY A 112 -4.22 2.09 -35.74
CA GLY A 112 -4.14 1.05 -34.71
C GLY A 112 -2.76 0.37 -34.64
N GLU A 113 -1.71 1.01 -35.13
CA GLU A 113 -0.38 0.40 -35.30
C GLU A 113 0.71 1.05 -34.44
N ARG A 114 0.52 2.32 -34.05
CA ARG A 114 1.52 3.07 -33.29
C ARG A 114 0.94 3.65 -32.02
N PHE A 115 1.73 3.61 -30.95
CA PHE A 115 1.33 3.89 -29.58
C PHE A 115 2.27 4.88 -28.92
N TRP A 116 1.76 5.67 -27.97
CA TRP A 116 2.55 6.56 -27.14
C TRP A 116 1.87 6.85 -25.80
N ILE A 117 2.63 7.33 -24.83
CA ILE A 117 2.09 7.85 -23.56
C ILE A 117 1.98 9.37 -23.70
N ARG A 118 0.82 9.94 -23.33
CA ARG A 118 0.69 11.40 -23.27
C ARG A 118 1.71 12.00 -22.32
N LYS A 119 2.33 13.12 -22.71
CA LYS A 119 3.45 13.73 -21.98
C LYS A 119 3.12 13.99 -20.51
N GLU A 120 1.91 14.44 -20.23
CA GLU A 120 1.42 14.73 -18.88
C GLU A 120 1.23 13.49 -17.99
N ARG A 121 1.19 12.28 -18.55
CA ARG A 121 1.02 11.02 -17.81
C ARG A 121 2.33 10.27 -17.57
N VAL A 122 3.41 10.59 -18.30
CA VAL A 122 4.68 9.84 -18.25
C VAL A 122 5.19 9.74 -16.82
N ALA A 123 5.27 10.85 -16.09
CA ALA A 123 5.76 10.86 -14.71
C ALA A 123 4.85 10.10 -13.72
N GLU A 124 3.56 9.94 -14.01
CA GLU A 124 2.62 9.22 -13.14
C GLU A 124 2.81 7.69 -13.25
N ILE A 125 3.35 7.19 -14.36
CA ILE A 125 3.40 5.74 -14.67
C ILE A 125 4.80 5.21 -15.04
N THR A 126 5.83 6.05 -14.99
CA THR A 126 7.24 5.68 -15.20
C THR A 126 8.16 6.37 -14.20
N GLY A 127 9.37 5.82 -14.00
CA GLY A 127 10.39 6.45 -13.17
C GLY A 127 10.18 6.35 -11.65
N PRO A 128 10.93 7.12 -10.83
CA PRO A 128 10.94 6.97 -9.38
C PRO A 128 9.77 7.63 -8.66
N ASP A 129 9.11 8.60 -9.29
CA ASP A 129 8.05 9.44 -8.68
C ASP A 129 6.64 9.04 -9.15
N MET A 130 6.48 7.77 -9.57
CA MET A 130 5.20 7.23 -10.03
C MET A 130 4.08 7.41 -9.02
N ASN A 131 2.86 7.51 -9.54
CA ASN A 131 1.65 7.58 -8.73
C ASN A 131 1.57 6.37 -7.77
N PRO A 132 1.39 6.57 -6.45
CA PRO A 132 1.30 5.46 -5.51
C PRO A 132 0.19 4.45 -5.84
N MET A 133 -0.95 4.89 -6.38
CA MET A 133 -2.04 3.98 -6.77
C MET A 133 -1.72 3.19 -8.04
N PHE A 134 -0.83 3.71 -8.89
CA PHE A 134 -0.28 2.96 -10.00
C PHE A 134 0.71 1.90 -9.50
N VAL A 135 1.64 2.25 -8.61
CA VAL A 135 2.55 1.30 -7.96
C VAL A 135 1.78 0.20 -7.22
N PHE A 136 0.64 0.54 -6.59
CA PHE A 136 -0.19 -0.44 -5.89
C PHE A 136 -0.69 -1.58 -6.79
N GLN A 137 -0.86 -1.37 -8.11
CA GLN A 137 -1.38 -2.39 -9.01
C GLN A 137 -0.56 -3.69 -8.97
N GLN A 138 0.76 -3.61 -8.72
CA GLN A 138 1.63 -4.78 -8.58
C GLN A 138 1.20 -5.71 -7.41
N HIS A 139 0.35 -5.28 -6.48
CA HIS A 139 -0.11 -6.13 -5.38
C HIS A 139 -1.27 -7.04 -5.79
N LEU A 140 -2.04 -6.68 -6.82
CA LEU A 140 -3.26 -7.41 -7.19
C LEU A 140 -3.01 -8.86 -7.62
N PRO A 141 -1.98 -9.19 -8.42
CA PRO A 141 -1.66 -10.59 -8.73
C PRO A 141 -1.29 -11.41 -7.49
N MET A 142 -0.73 -10.77 -6.45
CA MET A 142 -0.37 -11.44 -5.20
C MET A 142 -1.60 -11.73 -4.36
N ILE A 143 -2.53 -10.78 -4.25
CA ILE A 143 -3.83 -10.98 -3.60
C ILE A 143 -4.57 -12.16 -4.23
N GLY A 144 -4.55 -12.27 -5.57
CA GLY A 144 -5.14 -13.41 -6.28
C GLY A 144 -4.58 -14.78 -5.89
N LYS A 145 -3.29 -14.86 -5.51
CA LYS A 145 -2.67 -16.12 -5.05
C LYS A 145 -3.14 -16.53 -3.65
N VAL A 146 -3.50 -15.55 -2.82
CA VAL A 146 -3.91 -15.76 -1.42
C VAL A 146 -5.39 -16.15 -1.33
N TYR A 147 -6.19 -15.85 -2.36
CA TYR A 147 -7.63 -16.10 -2.38
C TYR A 147 -8.07 -17.48 -1.87
N PRO A 148 -7.47 -18.62 -2.32
CA PRO A 148 -7.88 -19.94 -1.82
C PRO A 148 -7.64 -20.13 -0.32
N ALA A 149 -6.51 -19.62 0.20
CA ALA A 149 -6.18 -19.72 1.61
C ALA A 149 -7.10 -18.83 2.46
N LEU A 150 -7.41 -17.62 1.98
CA LEU A 150 -8.37 -16.74 2.62
C LEU A 150 -9.77 -17.37 2.71
N ALA A 151 -10.21 -18.06 1.66
CA ALA A 151 -11.49 -18.76 1.66
C ALA A 151 -11.56 -19.86 2.74
N GLU A 152 -10.44 -20.50 3.06
CA GLU A 152 -10.36 -21.46 4.17
C GLU A 152 -10.41 -20.77 5.53
N VAL A 153 -9.70 -19.65 5.72
CA VAL A 153 -9.74 -18.82 6.95
C VAL A 153 -11.15 -18.32 7.26
N MET A 154 -11.96 -18.01 6.25
CA MET A 154 -13.32 -17.50 6.43
C MET A 154 -14.33 -18.55 6.94
N LYS A 155 -13.97 -19.84 6.96
CA LYS A 155 -14.85 -20.89 7.50
C LYS A 155 -14.89 -20.80 9.03
N ILE A 156 -16.02 -21.14 9.64
CA ILE A 156 -16.19 -21.13 11.11
C ILE A 156 -15.09 -21.95 11.80
N ASP A 157 -14.75 -23.10 11.22
CA ASP A 157 -13.73 -24.02 11.76
C ASP A 157 -12.38 -23.88 11.02
N GLY A 158 -12.19 -22.75 10.31
CA GLY A 158 -11.00 -22.45 9.54
C GLY A 158 -9.81 -22.03 10.41
N PRO A 159 -8.62 -21.86 9.82
CA PRO A 159 -7.48 -21.26 10.50
C PRO A 159 -7.79 -19.84 11.00
N LEU A 160 -7.11 -19.41 12.07
CA LEU A 160 -7.35 -18.09 12.69
C LEU A 160 -7.01 -16.92 11.78
N GLY A 161 -6.01 -17.08 10.91
CA GLY A 161 -5.51 -16.03 10.04
C GLY A 161 -4.57 -16.58 8.98
N LEU A 162 -3.82 -15.67 8.36
CA LEU A 162 -2.79 -15.99 7.38
C LEU A 162 -1.45 -15.49 7.86
N ASN A 163 -0.46 -16.37 7.85
CA ASN A 163 0.91 -15.99 8.13
C ASN A 163 1.45 -15.03 7.06
N ASN A 164 2.36 -14.12 7.45
CA ASN A 164 3.02 -13.22 6.51
C ASN A 164 3.75 -13.94 5.37
N ASP A 165 4.27 -15.14 5.62
CA ASP A 165 5.03 -15.92 4.63
C ASP A 165 4.18 -16.31 3.41
N VAL A 166 2.84 -16.44 3.57
CA VAL A 166 1.95 -16.83 2.46
C VAL A 166 1.83 -15.72 1.40
N PHE A 167 2.19 -14.49 1.76
CA PHE A 167 2.13 -13.33 0.88
C PHE A 167 3.39 -13.16 0.02
N GLY A 168 4.43 -13.99 0.19
CA GLY A 168 5.65 -14.00 -0.63
C GLY A 168 6.32 -12.63 -0.73
N ASN A 169 6.55 -12.13 -1.96
CA ASN A 169 7.17 -10.81 -2.20
C ASN A 169 6.31 -9.60 -1.79
N PHE A 170 5.23 -9.79 -1.02
CA PHE A 170 4.35 -8.71 -0.60
C PHE A 170 5.09 -7.62 0.19
N HIS A 171 5.99 -7.97 1.11
CA HIS A 171 6.79 -6.98 1.84
C HIS A 171 7.72 -6.15 0.93
N GLU A 172 8.16 -6.71 -0.20
CA GLU A 172 8.92 -5.96 -1.20
C GLU A 172 8.05 -4.92 -1.89
N ARG A 173 6.90 -5.35 -2.39
CA ARG A 173 5.98 -4.48 -3.13
C ARG A 173 5.38 -3.41 -2.21
N MET A 174 5.07 -3.76 -0.96
CA MET A 174 4.60 -2.81 0.06
C MET A 174 5.67 -1.80 0.42
N ALA A 175 6.95 -2.19 0.45
CA ALA A 175 8.03 -1.23 0.64
C ALA A 175 8.12 -0.24 -0.52
N SER A 176 7.93 -0.68 -1.77
CA SER A 176 7.86 0.22 -2.94
C SER A 176 6.66 1.16 -2.87
N PHE A 177 5.48 0.67 -2.49
CA PHE A 177 4.29 1.50 -2.28
C PHE A 177 4.49 2.52 -1.16
N SER A 178 5.02 2.08 -0.02
CA SER A 178 5.36 2.95 1.12
C SER A 178 6.40 4.00 0.73
N GLU A 179 7.43 3.63 -0.03
CA GLU A 179 8.45 4.56 -0.52
C GLU A 179 7.82 5.62 -1.44
N ALA A 180 7.04 5.21 -2.45
CA ALA A 180 6.35 6.13 -3.36
C ALA A 180 5.41 7.09 -2.61
N ARG A 181 4.79 6.61 -1.53
CA ARG A 181 3.88 7.39 -0.70
C ARG A 181 4.59 8.38 0.23
N HIS A 182 5.68 7.94 0.88
CA HIS A 182 6.27 8.65 2.00
C HIS A 182 7.48 9.50 1.63
N LYS A 183 8.33 9.04 0.70
CA LYS A 183 9.67 9.60 0.46
C LYS A 183 9.69 11.11 0.25
N LYS A 184 8.76 11.62 -0.58
CA LYS A 184 8.65 13.05 -0.90
C LYS A 184 8.33 13.93 0.31
N HIS A 185 7.65 13.40 1.32
CA HIS A 185 7.07 14.16 2.42
C HIS A 185 7.65 13.79 3.79
N LEU A 186 8.41 12.69 3.90
CA LEU A 186 8.89 12.17 5.17
C LEU A 186 9.78 13.17 5.92
N ILE A 187 10.75 13.77 5.23
CA ILE A 187 11.71 14.72 5.82
C ILE A 187 11.17 16.16 5.76
N SER A 188 10.51 16.54 4.66
CA SER A 188 10.07 17.92 4.42
C SER A 188 8.82 18.31 5.19
N ASP A 189 7.88 17.39 5.39
CA ASP A 189 6.53 17.70 5.90
C ASP A 189 6.22 16.93 7.19
N TYR A 190 6.36 15.61 7.16
CA TYR A 190 6.08 14.74 8.32
C TYR A 190 6.99 15.05 9.49
N LEU A 191 8.31 15.13 9.27
CA LEU A 191 9.25 15.31 10.37
C LEU A 191 9.04 16.66 11.10
N PRO A 192 8.90 17.82 10.44
CA PRO A 192 8.52 19.06 11.10
C PRO A 192 7.19 18.96 11.87
N LEU A 193 6.20 18.25 11.32
CA LEU A 193 4.89 18.08 11.96
C LEU A 193 4.97 17.37 13.31
N THR A 194 5.93 16.44 13.48
CA THR A 194 6.15 15.75 14.77
C THR A 194 6.90 16.59 15.80
N GLY A 195 7.50 17.72 15.40
CA GLY A 195 8.38 18.52 16.26
C GLY A 195 9.74 17.88 16.57
N MET A 196 10.08 16.75 15.93
CA MET A 196 11.33 16.01 16.20
C MET A 196 12.54 16.51 15.41
N LYS A 197 12.33 17.36 14.40
CA LYS A 197 13.39 17.87 13.52
C LYS A 197 14.57 18.47 14.30
N GLU A 198 14.30 19.42 15.19
CA GLU A 198 15.35 20.11 15.96
C GLU A 198 16.15 19.15 16.87
N LYS A 199 15.45 18.19 17.51
CA LYS A 199 16.10 17.18 18.35
C LYS A 199 17.02 16.26 17.53
N LEU A 200 16.59 15.88 16.34
CA LEU A 200 17.39 15.06 15.42
C LEU A 200 18.60 15.80 14.86
N GLU A 201 18.44 17.08 14.50
CA GLU A 201 19.52 17.96 14.03
C GLU A 201 20.58 18.19 15.11
N LYS A 202 20.15 18.37 16.37
CA LYS A 202 21.04 18.46 17.54
C LYS A 202 21.81 17.15 17.77
N GLY A 203 21.14 16.01 17.58
CA GLY A 203 21.72 14.68 17.70
C GLY A 203 21.68 14.09 19.11
N GLY A 204 22.18 12.87 19.25
CA GLY A 204 22.30 12.13 20.50
C GLY A 204 21.01 11.46 20.97
N ILE A 205 19.96 11.44 20.15
CA ILE A 205 18.69 10.80 20.49
C ILE A 205 18.61 9.38 19.92
N HIS A 206 17.81 8.54 20.57
CA HIS A 206 17.51 7.18 20.14
C HIS A 206 16.10 7.10 19.60
N VAL A 207 15.97 6.60 18.36
CA VAL A 207 14.72 6.41 17.65
C VAL A 207 14.44 4.91 17.46
N LEU A 208 13.23 4.48 17.76
CA LEU A 208 12.73 3.13 17.47
C LEU A 208 11.62 3.19 16.42
N ASP A 209 11.73 2.39 15.38
CA ASP A 209 10.66 2.19 14.40
C ASP A 209 10.08 0.79 14.56
N VAL A 210 8.81 0.71 14.96
CA VAL A 210 8.11 -0.55 15.25
C VAL A 210 7.28 -0.97 14.03
N GLY A 211 7.56 -2.16 13.51
CA GLY A 211 7.00 -2.59 12.23
C GLY A 211 7.73 -1.93 11.07
N CYS A 212 9.06 -1.89 11.12
CA CYS A 212 9.86 -1.13 10.17
C CYS A 212 9.84 -1.70 8.74
N GLY A 213 9.32 -2.91 8.54
CA GLY A 213 9.33 -3.61 7.26
C GLY A 213 10.74 -3.70 6.69
N ARG A 214 10.91 -3.27 5.43
CA ARG A 214 12.22 -3.20 4.77
C ARG A 214 13.02 -1.92 5.08
N GLY A 215 12.63 -1.18 6.12
CA GLY A 215 13.42 -0.10 6.70
C GLY A 215 13.51 1.18 5.87
N VAL A 216 12.55 1.45 4.97
CA VAL A 216 12.60 2.60 4.05
C VAL A 216 12.67 3.92 4.83
N GLN A 217 11.71 4.18 5.71
CA GLN A 217 11.63 5.42 6.47
C GLN A 217 12.77 5.56 7.47
N THR A 218 13.09 4.48 8.19
CA THR A 218 14.16 4.46 9.18
C THR A 218 15.54 4.67 8.56
N ALA A 219 15.79 4.08 7.38
CA ALA A 219 17.00 4.37 6.64
C ALA A 219 17.06 5.84 6.22
N GLU A 220 15.97 6.40 5.70
CA GLU A 220 15.92 7.80 5.29
C GLU A 220 16.24 8.76 6.45
N PHE A 221 15.68 8.51 7.64
CA PHE A 221 16.05 9.29 8.83
C PHE A 221 17.51 9.12 9.21
N ALA A 222 18.03 7.90 9.21
CA ALA A 222 19.43 7.62 9.57
C ALA A 222 20.43 8.34 8.66
N LYS A 223 20.13 8.40 7.35
CA LYS A 223 20.91 9.14 6.36
C LYS A 223 20.95 10.63 6.63
N HIS A 224 19.80 11.21 6.96
CA HIS A 224 19.66 12.66 7.18
C HIS A 224 20.21 13.12 8.54
N PHE A 225 20.22 12.23 9.54
CA PHE A 225 20.57 12.58 10.92
C PHE A 225 21.67 11.66 11.49
N PRO A 226 22.91 11.75 10.97
CA PRO A 226 24.01 10.85 11.34
C PRO A 226 24.44 10.96 12.82
N LYS A 227 24.01 12.01 13.53
CA LYS A 227 24.30 12.22 14.96
C LYS A 227 23.30 11.52 15.89
N SER A 228 22.25 10.90 15.35
CA SER A 228 21.20 10.20 16.11
C SER A 228 21.23 8.70 15.78
N TYR A 229 20.66 7.88 16.65
CA TYR A 229 20.71 6.42 16.55
C TYR A 229 19.32 5.85 16.22
N PHE A 230 19.27 4.96 15.25
CA PHE A 230 18.04 4.41 14.71
C PHE A 230 18.02 2.90 14.84
N THR A 231 16.92 2.38 15.39
CA THR A 231 16.64 0.95 15.49
C THR A 231 15.30 0.67 14.83
N GLY A 232 15.28 -0.14 13.78
CA GLY A 232 14.04 -0.69 13.23
C GLY A 232 13.81 -2.10 13.73
N ILE A 233 12.58 -2.43 14.12
CA ILE A 233 12.19 -3.79 14.47
C ILE A 233 11.02 -4.27 13.62
N ASP A 234 11.05 -5.55 13.25
CA ASP A 234 9.95 -6.23 12.58
C ASP A 234 9.91 -7.71 12.98
N ILE A 235 8.74 -8.33 12.95
CA ILE A 235 8.59 -9.76 13.26
C ILE A 235 9.02 -10.64 12.08
N SER A 236 8.90 -10.11 10.85
CA SER A 236 9.21 -10.78 9.59
C SER A 236 10.71 -10.87 9.37
N LEU A 237 11.22 -12.10 9.25
CA LEU A 237 12.64 -12.34 8.96
C LEU A 237 13.02 -11.77 7.59
N ASP A 238 12.17 -11.95 6.59
CA ASP A 238 12.39 -11.48 5.23
C ASP A 238 12.39 -9.96 5.13
N ALA A 239 11.52 -9.29 5.89
CA ALA A 239 11.49 -7.84 5.96
C ALA A 239 12.81 -7.29 6.55
N VAL A 240 13.26 -7.83 7.68
CA VAL A 240 14.52 -7.45 8.33
C VAL A 240 15.74 -7.77 7.48
N ALA A 241 15.75 -8.90 6.77
CA ALA A 241 16.81 -9.23 5.83
C ALA A 241 16.88 -8.20 4.69
N GLY A 242 15.72 -7.82 4.13
CA GLY A 242 15.63 -6.75 3.13
C GLY A 242 16.05 -5.38 3.65
N ALA A 243 15.74 -5.06 4.91
CA ALA A 243 16.16 -3.82 5.56
C ALA A 243 17.69 -3.75 5.75
N ASN A 244 18.30 -4.84 6.21
CA ASN A 244 19.76 -4.93 6.35
C ASN A 244 20.45 -4.84 4.98
N LYS A 245 19.92 -5.54 3.97
CA LYS A 245 20.44 -5.42 2.60
C LYS A 245 20.38 -3.98 2.09
N ARG A 246 19.25 -3.27 2.28
CA ARG A 246 19.12 -1.84 1.92
C ARG A 246 20.15 -0.98 2.64
N ARG A 247 20.37 -1.20 3.94
CA ARG A 247 21.39 -0.47 4.71
C ARG A 247 22.78 -0.70 4.11
N ASP A 248 23.12 -1.95 3.82
CA ASP A 248 24.46 -2.34 3.34
C ASP A 248 24.71 -1.83 1.90
N GLU A 249 23.69 -1.81 1.05
CA GLU A 249 23.76 -1.30 -0.33
C GLU A 249 23.79 0.24 -0.42
N ALA A 250 23.45 0.95 0.66
CA ALA A 250 23.40 2.41 0.64
C ALA A 250 24.76 3.08 0.37
N ASN A 251 25.90 2.34 0.37
CA ASN A 251 27.27 2.86 0.19
C ASN A 251 27.66 4.02 1.13
N GLU A 252 26.85 4.26 2.17
CA GLU A 252 26.96 5.43 3.05
C GLU A 252 27.48 5.08 4.45
N GLY A 253 27.73 3.79 4.74
CA GLY A 253 28.28 3.35 6.03
C GLY A 253 27.40 3.76 7.21
N LEU A 254 26.10 3.44 7.16
CA LEU A 254 25.10 3.82 8.19
C LEU A 254 25.31 3.06 9.51
N GLU A 255 26.39 3.37 10.22
CA GLU A 255 26.74 2.80 11.53
C GLU A 255 25.73 3.17 12.63
N ASN A 256 24.97 4.24 12.41
CA ASN A 256 23.91 4.70 13.31
C ASN A 256 22.58 3.97 13.11
N LEU A 257 22.52 2.96 12.24
CA LEU A 257 21.31 2.23 11.87
C LEU A 257 21.42 0.73 12.13
N SER A 258 20.44 0.18 12.86
CA SER A 258 20.30 -1.26 13.08
C SER A 258 18.88 -1.75 12.81
N PHE A 259 18.76 -2.95 12.23
CA PHE A 259 17.49 -3.65 12.04
C PHE A 259 17.52 -4.99 12.76
N VAL A 260 16.48 -5.26 13.56
CA VAL A 260 16.43 -6.44 14.44
C VAL A 260 15.09 -7.15 14.28
N ARG A 261 15.14 -8.48 14.09
CA ARG A 261 13.92 -9.30 14.15
C ARG A 261 13.42 -9.37 15.60
N MET A 262 12.22 -8.88 15.85
CA MET A 262 11.66 -8.81 17.21
C MET A 262 10.12 -8.76 17.17
N ASN A 263 9.48 -9.38 18.16
CA ASN A 263 8.05 -9.23 18.39
C ASN A 263 7.81 -7.93 19.18
N ALA A 264 6.97 -7.04 18.66
CA ALA A 264 6.65 -5.78 19.33
C ALA A 264 5.92 -5.97 20.68
N GLN A 265 5.34 -7.15 20.93
CA GLN A 265 4.65 -7.51 22.16
C GLN A 265 5.62 -7.90 23.30
N ASP A 266 6.90 -8.11 22.99
CA ASP A 266 7.93 -8.53 23.95
C ASP A 266 9.27 -7.86 23.58
N LEU A 267 9.37 -6.57 23.91
CA LEU A 267 10.58 -5.80 23.68
C LEU A 267 11.59 -6.09 24.79
N LYS A 268 12.86 -5.94 24.46
CA LYS A 268 13.98 -6.09 25.41
C LYS A 268 13.73 -5.32 26.72
N HIS A 269 13.87 -6.01 27.85
CA HIS A 269 13.64 -5.41 29.18
C HIS A 269 14.56 -4.20 29.41
N GLU A 270 15.82 -4.28 28.97
CA GLU A 270 16.82 -3.21 29.05
C GLU A 270 16.50 -1.97 28.19
N TRP A 271 15.44 -2.01 27.37
CA TRP A 271 14.99 -0.84 26.60
C TRP A 271 13.99 0.04 27.37
N THR A 272 13.64 -0.28 28.61
CA THR A 272 12.77 0.56 29.44
C THR A 272 13.29 2.00 29.49
N GLY A 273 12.46 2.97 29.07
CA GLY A 273 12.84 4.38 29.04
C GLY A 273 14.08 4.69 28.19
N LYS A 274 14.31 3.97 27.09
CA LYS A 274 15.50 4.14 26.23
C LYS A 274 15.29 5.13 25.09
N PHE A 275 14.11 5.14 24.48
CA PHE A 275 13.89 5.86 23.21
C PHE A 275 13.29 7.24 23.43
N ASP A 276 13.82 8.23 22.73
CA ASP A 276 13.32 9.61 22.75
C ASP A 276 12.12 9.78 21.83
N TRP A 277 12.11 9.02 20.72
CA TRP A 277 11.06 9.00 19.74
C TRP A 277 10.81 7.58 19.25
N ILE A 278 9.55 7.19 19.19
CA ILE A 278 9.12 5.91 18.62
C ILE A 278 8.18 6.20 17.46
N THR A 279 8.38 5.53 16.33
CA THR A 279 7.52 5.59 15.15
C THR A 279 6.83 4.24 14.93
N MET A 280 5.62 4.29 14.37
CA MET A 280 4.91 3.13 13.85
C MET A 280 4.08 3.61 12.66
N PHE A 281 4.38 3.11 11.47
CA PHE A 281 3.72 3.50 10.21
C PHE A 281 2.88 2.36 9.67
N ASP A 282 1.56 2.51 9.66
CA ASP A 282 0.59 1.55 9.11
C ASP A 282 0.83 0.10 9.59
N ALA A 283 1.18 -0.07 10.88
CA ALA A 283 1.58 -1.36 11.43
C ALA A 283 0.83 -1.76 12.71
N CYS A 284 0.06 -0.86 13.34
CA CYS A 284 -0.65 -1.15 14.58
C CYS A 284 -1.86 -2.06 14.33
N HIS A 285 -2.62 -1.77 13.27
CA HIS A 285 -3.82 -2.53 12.92
C HIS A 285 -3.56 -3.98 12.48
N ASP A 286 -2.32 -4.27 12.06
CA ASP A 286 -1.86 -5.61 11.68
C ASP A 286 -1.26 -6.40 12.86
N GLN A 287 -1.09 -5.78 14.03
CA GLN A 287 -0.65 -6.51 15.23
C GLN A 287 -1.75 -7.47 15.68
N THR A 288 -1.37 -8.71 16.02
CA THR A 288 -2.32 -9.65 16.64
C THR A 288 -2.77 -9.14 18.02
N ARG A 289 -1.85 -8.62 18.84
CA ARG A 289 -2.12 -8.03 20.15
C ARG A 289 -1.60 -6.60 20.25
N PRO A 290 -2.28 -5.63 19.61
CA PRO A 290 -1.86 -4.23 19.63
C PRO A 290 -1.86 -3.66 21.05
N ASP A 291 -2.72 -4.16 21.95
CA ASP A 291 -2.74 -3.77 23.35
C ASP A 291 -1.45 -4.12 24.09
N LEU A 292 -0.81 -5.25 23.75
CA LEU A 292 0.48 -5.66 24.31
C LEU A 292 1.62 -4.86 23.66
N SER A 293 1.62 -4.75 22.33
CA SER A 293 2.63 -3.96 21.61
C SER A 293 2.66 -2.49 22.06
N LEU A 294 1.50 -1.86 22.25
CA LEU A 294 1.40 -0.47 22.70
C LEU A 294 1.84 -0.28 24.16
N LYS A 295 1.64 -1.28 25.04
CA LYS A 295 2.19 -1.25 26.41
C LYS A 295 3.71 -1.27 26.41
N GLU A 296 4.29 -2.09 25.53
CA GLU A 296 5.75 -2.16 25.37
C GLU A 296 6.31 -0.85 24.78
N VAL A 297 5.65 -0.29 23.77
CA VAL A 297 5.97 1.05 23.23
C VAL A 297 5.96 2.10 24.36
N TYR A 298 4.90 2.13 25.17
CA TYR A 298 4.85 3.04 26.31
C TYR A 298 5.99 2.79 27.31
N ARG A 299 6.31 1.52 27.63
CA ARG A 299 7.38 1.16 28.57
C ARG A 299 8.76 1.62 28.10
N VAL A 300 9.10 1.36 26.84
CA VAL A 300 10.43 1.66 26.29
C VAL A 300 10.63 3.13 25.92
N LEU A 301 9.55 3.90 25.81
CA LEU A 301 9.59 5.34 25.61
C LEU A 301 10.09 6.06 26.87
N LYS A 302 11.00 7.02 26.70
CA LYS A 302 11.46 7.91 27.79
C LYS A 302 10.32 8.78 28.32
N PRO A 303 10.31 9.13 29.62
CA PRO A 303 9.50 10.25 30.11
C PRO A 303 9.77 11.52 29.28
N GLY A 304 8.72 12.21 28.83
CA GLY A 304 8.83 13.34 27.90
C GLY A 304 9.13 12.97 26.44
N GLY A 305 9.18 11.67 26.12
CA GLY A 305 9.33 11.17 24.76
C GLY A 305 8.03 11.23 23.95
N LEU A 306 8.17 11.08 22.62
CA LEU A 306 7.06 11.04 21.68
C LEU A 306 6.91 9.63 21.09
N PHE A 307 5.68 9.12 21.05
CA PHE A 307 5.30 8.04 20.13
C PHE A 307 4.42 8.62 19.03
N SER A 308 4.87 8.54 17.78
CA SER A 308 4.11 8.96 16.60
C SER A 308 3.60 7.72 15.86
N MET A 309 2.29 7.57 15.78
CA MET A 309 1.62 6.48 15.09
C MET A 309 0.89 7.03 13.86
N VAL A 310 1.28 6.60 12.67
CA VAL A 310 0.60 6.93 11.41
C VAL A 310 -0.29 5.75 11.05
N GLU A 311 -1.58 5.99 10.90
CA GLU A 311 -2.59 4.95 10.70
C GLU A 311 -3.68 5.44 9.75
N VAL A 312 -4.45 4.51 9.17
CA VAL A 312 -5.53 4.83 8.22
C VAL A 312 -6.55 5.77 8.85
N ASP A 313 -6.94 6.82 8.13
CA ASP A 313 -8.00 7.73 8.57
C ASP A 313 -9.39 7.15 8.27
N GLY A 314 -9.83 6.22 9.13
CA GLY A 314 -11.16 5.61 9.07
C GLY A 314 -11.97 5.88 10.33
N THR A 315 -13.31 5.85 10.19
CA THR A 315 -14.21 5.95 11.36
C THR A 315 -14.43 4.59 12.04
N GLY A 316 -14.16 3.48 11.36
CA GLY A 316 -14.52 2.14 11.81
C GLY A 316 -16.02 1.85 11.71
N ASN A 317 -16.76 2.74 11.04
CA ASN A 317 -18.18 2.61 10.78
C ASN A 317 -18.42 2.66 9.28
N VAL A 318 -18.69 1.49 8.69
CA VAL A 318 -18.90 1.33 7.24
C VAL A 318 -19.99 2.26 6.68
N TYR A 319 -21.01 2.63 7.48
CA TYR A 319 -22.06 3.56 7.04
C TYR A 319 -21.52 4.97 6.80
N LYS A 320 -20.55 5.42 7.61
CA LYS A 320 -19.87 6.71 7.43
C LYS A 320 -18.76 6.59 6.39
N ASP A 321 -17.98 5.53 6.49
CA ASP A 321 -16.81 5.31 5.63
C ASP A 321 -17.20 5.19 4.14
N LYS A 322 -18.34 4.57 3.82
CA LYS A 322 -18.80 4.39 2.43
C LYS A 322 -19.03 5.70 1.66
N GLU A 323 -19.08 6.85 2.35
CA GLU A 323 -19.19 8.18 1.73
C GLU A 323 -17.87 8.61 1.08
N THR A 324 -16.75 7.97 1.40
CA THR A 324 -15.45 8.24 0.79
C THR A 324 -15.06 7.13 -0.20
N ASP A 325 -14.60 7.52 -1.39
CA ASP A 325 -14.10 6.56 -2.38
C ASP A 325 -12.91 5.76 -1.86
N TYR A 326 -12.09 6.37 -1.02
CA TYR A 326 -10.91 5.73 -0.46
C TYR A 326 -11.25 4.56 0.48
N SER A 327 -12.36 4.63 1.22
CA SER A 327 -12.77 3.50 2.07
C SER A 327 -13.01 2.22 1.28
N LYS A 328 -13.41 2.30 0.00
CA LYS A 328 -13.55 1.12 -0.86
C LYS A 328 -12.22 0.38 -1.01
N PHE A 329 -11.13 1.12 -1.16
CA PHE A 329 -9.77 0.57 -1.20
C PHE A 329 -9.36 -0.01 0.16
N ILE A 330 -9.59 0.73 1.25
CA ILE A 330 -9.21 0.30 2.60
C ILE A 330 -9.91 -0.99 3.03
N TYR A 331 -11.22 -1.11 2.85
CA TYR A 331 -11.92 -2.35 3.19
C TYR A 331 -11.47 -3.50 2.28
N GLY A 332 -11.16 -3.22 1.01
CA GLY A 332 -10.59 -4.20 0.07
C GLY A 332 -9.26 -4.77 0.56
N ILE A 333 -8.25 -3.92 0.78
CA ILE A 333 -6.94 -4.38 1.26
C ILE A 333 -7.04 -5.00 2.66
N SER A 334 -7.95 -4.50 3.51
CA SER A 334 -8.18 -5.08 4.84
C SER A 334 -8.60 -6.54 4.74
N LEU A 335 -9.60 -6.85 3.91
CA LEU A 335 -10.12 -8.20 3.77
C LEU A 335 -9.07 -9.18 3.24
N PHE A 336 -8.29 -8.74 2.24
CA PHE A 336 -7.36 -9.60 1.53
C PHE A 336 -5.96 -9.68 2.15
N HIS A 337 -5.64 -8.83 3.12
CA HIS A 337 -4.31 -8.79 3.75
C HIS A 337 -4.37 -8.50 5.26
N CYS A 338 -4.70 -7.27 5.65
CA CYS A 338 -4.49 -6.78 7.01
C CYS A 338 -5.26 -7.56 8.08
N LEU A 339 -6.53 -7.85 7.82
CA LEU A 339 -7.36 -8.63 8.74
C LEU A 339 -6.82 -10.07 8.88
N PRO A 340 -6.60 -10.85 7.82
CA PRO A 340 -6.00 -12.17 7.94
C PRO A 340 -4.65 -12.20 8.67
N VAL A 341 -3.75 -11.26 8.40
CA VAL A 341 -2.45 -11.16 9.08
C VAL A 341 -2.62 -10.84 10.56
N GLY A 342 -3.42 -9.80 10.87
CA GLY A 342 -3.71 -9.41 12.24
C GLY A 342 -4.58 -10.40 13.02
N SER A 343 -5.04 -11.47 12.39
CA SER A 343 -5.81 -12.56 13.02
C SER A 343 -4.96 -13.82 13.24
N ASP A 344 -3.70 -13.86 12.79
CA ASP A 344 -2.81 -15.04 12.88
C ASP A 344 -2.28 -15.26 14.32
N GLY A 345 -3.18 -15.62 15.23
CA GLY A 345 -2.82 -15.97 16.61
C GLY A 345 -4.01 -16.03 17.56
N GLU A 346 -3.89 -16.85 18.60
CA GLU A 346 -4.92 -16.92 19.65
C GLU A 346 -5.07 -15.59 20.39
N GLY A 347 -6.32 -15.20 20.63
CA GLY A 347 -6.65 -13.94 21.30
C GLY A 347 -6.35 -12.69 20.46
N ALA A 348 -6.06 -12.85 19.17
CA ALA A 348 -5.81 -11.73 18.28
C ALA A 348 -7.03 -10.79 18.19
N PHE A 349 -6.77 -9.48 18.07
CA PHE A 349 -7.82 -8.48 18.00
C PHE A 349 -8.44 -8.38 16.61
N ALA A 350 -7.76 -8.88 15.57
CA ALA A 350 -8.28 -8.97 14.21
C ALA A 350 -8.87 -7.61 13.73
N LEU A 351 -8.09 -6.55 13.88
CA LEU A 351 -8.58 -5.18 13.73
C LEU A 351 -8.88 -4.81 12.27
N GLY A 352 -7.99 -5.18 11.36
CA GLY A 352 -8.03 -4.79 9.95
C GLY A 352 -7.73 -3.30 9.71
N ALA A 353 -7.48 -2.92 8.46
CA ALA A 353 -7.05 -1.56 8.12
C ALA A 353 -8.10 -0.48 8.47
N ALA A 354 -9.39 -0.83 8.45
CA ALA A 354 -10.50 0.09 8.77
C ALA A 354 -10.86 0.10 10.28
N TRP A 355 -9.93 -0.19 11.18
CA TRP A 355 -10.22 -0.37 12.62
C TRP A 355 -10.80 0.85 13.36
N GLY A 356 -10.54 2.05 12.86
CA GLY A 356 -11.22 3.27 13.26
C GLY A 356 -10.54 4.07 14.39
N ARG A 357 -10.67 5.40 14.29
CA ARG A 357 -10.05 6.38 15.21
C ARG A 357 -10.44 6.20 16.68
N ASP A 358 -11.72 5.93 16.97
CA ASP A 358 -12.19 5.79 18.35
C ASP A 358 -11.54 4.59 19.05
N ARG A 359 -11.34 3.49 18.32
CA ARG A 359 -10.67 2.30 18.83
C ARG A 359 -9.18 2.53 19.02
N ALA A 360 -8.51 3.19 18.06
CA ALA A 360 -7.11 3.58 18.19
C ALA A 360 -6.89 4.45 19.44
N LEU A 361 -7.69 5.50 19.63
CA LEU A 361 -7.62 6.37 20.81
C LEU A 361 -7.86 5.61 22.11
N LYS A 362 -8.79 4.66 22.14
CA LYS A 362 -9.03 3.83 23.32
C LYS A 362 -7.79 3.00 23.66
N LEU A 363 -7.20 2.31 22.69
CA LEU A 363 -6.06 1.44 22.92
C LEU A 363 -4.80 2.21 23.37
N LEU A 364 -4.57 3.40 22.80
CA LEU A 364 -3.50 4.29 23.24
C LEU A 364 -3.68 4.74 24.70
N ARG A 365 -4.91 5.05 25.11
CA ARG A 365 -5.21 5.41 26.52
C ARG A 365 -5.02 4.22 27.44
N ASP A 366 -5.54 3.05 27.05
CA ASP A 366 -5.42 1.81 27.82
C ASP A 366 -3.94 1.37 27.98
N SER A 367 -3.06 1.76 27.06
CA SER A 367 -1.61 1.50 27.15
C SER A 367 -0.83 2.53 27.98
N GLY A 368 -1.48 3.58 28.49
CA GLY A 368 -0.89 4.57 29.39
C GLY A 368 -0.70 5.97 28.81
N PHE A 369 -1.02 6.21 27.53
CA PHE A 369 -0.92 7.56 26.95
C PHE A 369 -2.13 8.42 27.36
N THR A 370 -1.91 9.34 28.31
CA THR A 370 -2.91 10.31 28.78
C THR A 370 -3.03 11.53 27.87
N LYS A 371 -1.94 11.88 27.17
CA LYS A 371 -1.88 12.99 26.20
C LYS A 371 -1.70 12.44 24.78
N VAL A 372 -2.77 12.46 24.01
CA VAL A 372 -2.79 12.06 22.58
C VAL A 372 -3.38 13.19 21.75
N GLU A 373 -2.62 13.66 20.76
CA GLU A 373 -3.06 14.65 19.77
C GLU A 373 -3.26 13.95 18.43
N VAL A 374 -4.39 14.24 17.76
CA VAL A 374 -4.70 13.68 16.43
C VAL A 374 -4.50 14.78 15.40
N VAL A 375 -3.53 14.58 14.50
CA VAL A 375 -3.07 15.58 13.55
C VAL A 375 -3.34 15.11 12.13
N ALA A 376 -3.98 15.97 11.34
CA ALA A 376 -4.20 15.71 9.93
C ALA A 376 -2.86 15.69 9.17
N THR A 377 -2.70 14.73 8.26
CA THR A 377 -1.53 14.60 7.40
C THR A 377 -1.96 14.79 5.94
N PRO A 378 -2.17 16.03 5.46
CA PRO A 378 -2.72 16.28 4.11
C PRO A 378 -1.85 15.69 2.98
N PHE A 379 -0.55 15.51 3.23
CA PHE A 379 0.40 14.88 2.31
C PHE A 379 0.37 13.34 2.36
N PHE A 380 -0.08 12.74 3.47
CA PHE A 380 -0.46 11.33 3.56
C PHE A 380 -1.98 11.24 3.56
N TRP A 381 -2.58 11.56 2.41
CA TRP A 381 -4.01 11.76 2.16
C TRP A 381 -4.98 10.69 2.70
N SER A 382 -4.46 9.54 3.10
CA SER A 382 -5.19 8.36 3.53
C SER A 382 -4.96 8.03 5.03
N ASN A 383 -4.03 8.73 5.68
CA ASN A 383 -3.68 8.54 7.07
C ASN A 383 -4.06 9.74 7.94
N VAL A 384 -3.98 9.48 9.24
CA VAL A 384 -3.92 10.46 10.30
C VAL A 384 -2.73 10.13 11.21
N LEU A 385 -2.15 11.15 11.84
CA LEU A 385 -1.05 11.02 12.78
C LEU A 385 -1.56 11.14 14.22
N TYR A 386 -1.31 10.13 15.04
CA TYR A 386 -1.49 10.19 16.49
C TYR A 386 -0.15 10.53 17.16
N MET A 387 -0.07 11.70 17.77
CA MET A 387 1.08 12.12 18.58
C MET A 387 0.80 11.82 20.05
N CYS A 388 1.47 10.80 20.58
CA CYS A 388 1.26 10.27 21.91
C CYS A 388 2.44 10.64 22.79
N TYR A 389 2.21 11.48 23.81
CA TYR A 389 3.27 11.98 24.67
C TYR A 389 3.30 11.18 25.97
N LYS A 390 4.49 10.74 26.37
CA LYS A 390 4.68 10.19 27.72
C LYS A 390 4.98 11.33 28.69
N GLU A 391 4.25 11.37 29.80
CA GLU A 391 4.44 12.38 30.83
C GLU A 391 5.89 12.40 31.32
N GLN A 392 6.41 13.59 31.63
CA GLN A 392 7.66 13.70 32.36
C GLN A 392 7.42 13.21 33.79
N ASN A 393 8.39 12.50 34.36
CA ASN A 393 8.36 12.22 35.79
C ASN A 393 8.34 13.57 36.50
N LYS A 394 7.36 13.78 37.39
CA LYS A 394 7.42 14.92 38.31
C LYS A 394 8.63 14.69 39.20
N GLU A 395 9.64 15.54 39.05
CA GLU A 395 10.81 15.59 39.94
C GLU A 395 10.41 15.86 41.39
#